data_AF-A0A499VG12-F1
#
_entry.id   AF-A0A499VG12-F1
#
_cell.length_a   1.000
_cell.length_b   1.000
_cell.length_c   1.000
_cell.angle_alpha   90.00
_cell.angle_beta   90.00
_cell.angle_gamma   90.00
#
_symmetry.space_group_name_H-M   'P 1'
#
loop_
_entity.id
_entity.type
_entity.pdbx_description
1 polymer ?
#
loop_
_entity_poly.entity_id
_entity_poly.type
_entity_poly.pdbx_seq_one_letter_code
_entity_poly.pdbx_strand_id
1 'polypeptide(L)'
;MSGMEIEQQQPLPSERGLSPVARRALIGAITGCFVLGGVLMLLPPAGREPAAPPAPAAGPMAGPVAQAKAAVGAGVPVALPALAALVTDHETHLRAHPRDARSWAVLGAAYVAQGKGTADAAYFPKAEEALRTSLNVAPRRNAEALGALAALANARGTTARRSSGGRRR
;
A
#
# COMPACT_ATOMS: atom_id res chain seq x y z
N MET A 1 16.43 57.09 52.70
CA MET A 1 15.58 56.09 53.37
C MET A 1 14.53 55.65 52.37
N SER A 2 14.35 54.32 52.28
CA SER A 2 13.51 53.61 51.32
C SER A 2 12.10 54.17 51.11
N GLY A 3 11.62 54.05 49.88
CA GLY A 3 10.22 54.20 49.52
C GLY A 3 9.94 53.37 48.27
N MET A 4 9.71 52.07 48.48
CA MET A 4 9.09 51.10 47.56
C MET A 4 7.82 51.69 46.93
N GLU A 5 7.61 51.66 45.61
CA GLU A 5 7.23 50.52 44.75
C GLU A 5 5.71 50.53 44.48
N ILE A 6 5.38 50.34 43.18
CA ILE A 6 4.09 49.88 42.59
C ILE A 6 2.94 50.92 42.66
N GLU A 7 2.32 51.38 41.57
CA GLU A 7 1.58 50.65 40.53
C GLU A 7 1.31 51.64 39.36
N GLN A 8 1.90 51.52 38.16
CA GLN A 8 1.50 50.68 37.02
C GLN A 8 -0.01 50.66 36.70
N GLN A 9 -0.48 51.57 35.83
CA GLN A 9 -1.19 51.25 34.57
C GLN A 9 -1.79 52.54 33.94
N GLN A 10 -1.27 52.96 32.78
CA GLN A 10 -1.93 53.96 31.91
C GLN A 10 -2.83 53.27 30.87
N PRO A 11 -4.06 53.77 30.62
CA PRO A 11 -4.93 53.24 29.58
C PRO A 11 -4.64 53.86 28.19
N LEU A 12 -4.50 52.94 27.22
CA LEU A 12 -4.76 52.98 25.77
C LEU A 12 -4.68 54.31 24.97
N PRO A 13 -3.88 54.33 23.88
CA PRO A 13 -4.17 55.09 22.68
C PRO A 13 -4.72 54.22 21.53
N SER A 14 -5.55 54.89 20.72
CA SER A 14 -6.40 54.41 19.62
C SER A 14 -5.73 53.65 18.47
N GLU A 15 -6.51 52.73 17.90
CA GLU A 15 -6.71 52.43 16.47
C GLU A 15 -5.54 52.74 15.51
N ARG A 16 -4.69 51.74 15.28
CA ARG A 16 -3.83 51.65 14.08
C ARG A 16 -4.35 50.55 13.16
N GLY A 17 -4.74 50.94 11.95
CA GLY A 17 -5.28 50.05 10.92
C GLY A 17 -4.43 48.82 10.66
N LEU A 18 -5.07 47.66 10.72
CA LEU A 18 -4.42 46.36 10.61
C LEU A 18 -4.07 46.03 9.15
N SER A 19 -2.78 45.76 8.92
CA SER A 19 -2.14 45.43 7.64
C SER A 19 -2.79 44.23 6.92
N PRO A 20 -2.65 44.11 5.57
CA PRO A 20 -3.27 43.03 4.78
C PRO A 20 -2.78 41.60 5.13
N VAL A 21 -1.76 41.49 5.98
CA VAL A 21 -1.31 40.22 6.58
C VAL A 21 -2.26 39.77 7.71
N ALA A 22 -2.91 40.70 8.43
CA ALA A 22 -3.93 40.39 9.43
C ALA A 22 -5.25 39.89 8.82
N ARG A 23 -5.57 40.28 7.58
CA ARG A 23 -6.73 39.75 6.82
C ARG A 23 -6.54 38.30 6.36
N ARG A 24 -5.29 37.80 6.34
CA ARG A 24 -4.96 36.39 6.04
C ARG A 24 -4.84 35.50 7.29
N ALA A 25 -4.86 36.08 8.49
CA ALA A 25 -4.88 35.33 9.75
C ALA A 25 -6.30 35.16 10.33
N LEU A 26 -7.31 35.92 9.85
CA LEU A 26 -8.71 35.81 10.28
C LEU A 26 -9.52 34.72 9.54
N ILE A 27 -8.84 33.72 8.97
CA ILE A 27 -9.43 32.42 8.62
C ILE A 27 -8.85 31.31 9.55
N GLY A 28 -8.00 31.69 10.51
CA GLY A 28 -7.27 30.76 11.40
C GLY A 28 -7.76 30.67 12.85
N ALA A 29 -8.91 31.25 13.22
CA ALA A 29 -9.37 31.32 14.61
C ALA A 29 -10.84 30.88 14.79
N ILE A 30 -11.16 29.66 14.35
CA ILE A 30 -12.21 28.84 14.97
C ILE A 30 -11.50 27.56 15.43
N THR A 31 -10.69 27.70 16.47
CA THR A 31 -10.09 26.56 17.17
C THR A 31 -10.39 26.76 18.65
N GLY A 32 -11.20 25.86 19.21
CA GLY A 32 -11.23 25.64 20.66
C GLY A 32 -12.36 26.31 21.43
N CYS A 33 -13.60 25.84 21.25
CA CYS A 33 -14.57 25.63 22.36
C CYS A 33 -15.93 25.08 21.88
N PHE A 34 -15.93 24.18 20.89
CA PHE A 34 -16.88 23.06 20.86
C PHE A 34 -16.05 21.83 21.26
N VAL A 35 -15.68 21.74 22.54
CA VAL A 35 -16.30 20.79 23.46
C VAL A 35 -16.13 19.38 22.88
N LEU A 36 -14.95 18.77 22.98
CA LEU A 36 -14.48 18.03 24.16
C LEU A 36 -15.46 16.94 24.70
N GLY A 37 -16.67 16.83 24.13
CA GLY A 37 -17.62 15.72 24.28
C GLY A 37 -17.86 14.96 22.97
N GLY A 38 -17.56 15.55 21.81
CA GLY A 38 -17.66 14.86 20.50
C GLY A 38 -16.46 13.97 20.16
N VAL A 39 -15.31 14.19 20.79
CA VAL A 39 -14.04 13.48 20.51
C VAL A 39 -13.77 12.32 21.48
N LEU A 40 -14.50 12.19 22.59
CA LEU A 40 -14.36 11.06 23.53
C LEU A 40 -15.47 9.99 23.40
N MET A 41 -16.49 10.24 22.58
CA MET A 41 -17.58 9.27 22.29
C MET A 41 -17.41 8.52 20.96
N LEU A 42 -16.25 8.65 20.33
CA LEU A 42 -15.83 7.80 19.23
C LEU A 42 -14.50 7.08 19.55
N LEU A 43 -14.27 6.81 20.84
CA LEU A 43 -13.35 5.77 21.27
C LEU A 43 -14.16 4.46 21.28
N PRO A 44 -14.08 3.62 20.24
CA PRO A 44 -14.60 2.27 20.37
C PRO A 44 -13.87 1.62 21.56
N PRO A 45 -14.59 0.94 22.47
CA PRO A 45 -13.97 0.35 23.63
C PRO A 45 -12.79 -0.51 23.17
N ALA A 46 -11.61 -0.25 23.74
CA ALA A 46 -10.55 -1.24 23.82
C ALA A 46 -11.16 -2.47 24.52
N GLY A 47 -11.70 -3.39 23.71
CA GLY A 47 -12.67 -4.35 24.20
C GLY A 47 -13.25 -5.15 23.05
N ARG A 48 -12.43 -6.09 22.56
CA ARG A 48 -12.58 -6.94 21.37
C ARG A 48 -12.18 -6.21 20.10
N GLU A 49 -10.98 -6.50 19.64
CA GLU A 49 -10.77 -6.56 18.20
C GLU A 49 -11.92 -7.43 17.65
N PRO A 50 -12.82 -6.91 16.79
CA PRO A 50 -13.38 -7.79 15.80
C PRO A 50 -12.13 -8.20 15.03
N ALA A 51 -11.62 -9.40 15.31
CA ALA A 51 -10.63 -10.04 14.47
C ALA A 51 -11.03 -9.67 13.05
N ALA A 52 -10.17 -8.92 12.33
CA ALA A 52 -10.36 -8.71 10.91
C ALA A 52 -10.78 -10.09 10.41
N PRO A 53 -11.99 -10.27 9.83
CA PRO A 53 -12.47 -11.59 9.48
C PRO A 53 -11.30 -12.21 8.72
N PRO A 54 -10.70 -13.32 9.22
CA PRO A 54 -9.45 -13.81 8.66
C PRO A 54 -9.69 -13.87 7.17
N ALA A 55 -8.99 -13.04 6.38
CA ALA A 55 -9.29 -12.83 4.96
C ALA A 55 -9.59 -14.20 4.39
N PRO A 56 -10.86 -14.52 4.04
CA PRO A 56 -11.47 -15.84 4.27
C PRO A 56 -10.39 -16.84 4.09
N ALA A 57 -9.79 -17.32 5.19
CA ALA A 57 -8.61 -18.18 5.13
C ALA A 57 -9.10 -19.31 4.27
N ALA A 58 -8.72 -19.29 2.99
CA ALA A 58 -9.57 -19.76 1.91
C ALA A 58 -10.13 -21.07 2.40
N GLY A 59 -11.44 -21.08 2.76
CA GLY A 59 -11.97 -22.06 3.71
C GLY A 59 -11.52 -23.45 3.29
N PRO A 60 -11.43 -24.48 4.14
CA PRO A 60 -10.89 -25.80 3.76
C PRO A 60 -11.43 -26.41 2.44
N MET A 61 -12.48 -25.82 1.85
CA MET A 61 -13.04 -26.06 0.53
C MET A 61 -12.40 -25.34 -0.68
N ALA A 62 -11.54 -24.32 -0.53
CA ALA A 62 -10.90 -23.63 -1.64
C ALA A 62 -9.74 -24.49 -2.19
N GLY A 63 -9.78 -24.82 -3.49
CA GLY A 63 -8.72 -25.63 -4.11
C GLY A 63 -7.33 -24.97 -4.04
N PRO A 64 -6.24 -25.75 -4.10
CA PRO A 64 -4.86 -25.26 -3.90
C PRO A 64 -4.47 -24.04 -4.76
N VAL A 65 -4.94 -23.99 -6.02
CA VAL A 65 -4.68 -22.86 -6.94
C VAL A 65 -5.35 -21.57 -6.47
N ALA A 66 -6.57 -21.64 -5.94
CA ALA A 66 -7.27 -20.47 -5.40
C ALA A 66 -6.56 -19.92 -4.16
N GLN A 67 -6.04 -20.82 -3.31
CA GLN A 67 -5.23 -20.44 -2.16
C GLN A 67 -3.93 -19.77 -2.59
N ALA A 68 -3.22 -20.34 -3.57
CA ALA A 68 -2.00 -19.77 -4.13
C ALA A 68 -2.25 -18.38 -4.73
N LYS A 69 -3.34 -18.20 -5.48
CA LYS A 69 -3.75 -16.90 -6.03
C LYS A 69 -3.98 -15.86 -4.94
N ALA A 70 -4.72 -16.22 -3.89
CA ALA A 70 -4.99 -15.33 -2.78
C ALA A 70 -3.69 -14.92 -2.06
N ALA A 71 -2.81 -15.89 -1.81
CA ALA A 71 -1.52 -15.65 -1.18
C ALA A 71 -0.60 -14.76 -2.04
N VAL A 72 -0.53 -14.98 -3.35
CA VAL A 72 0.19 -14.10 -4.29
C VAL A 72 -0.36 -12.68 -4.26
N GLY A 73 -1.70 -12.52 -4.30
CA GLY A 73 -2.35 -11.21 -4.22
C GLY A 73 -2.09 -10.49 -2.89
N ALA A 74 -1.96 -11.24 -1.80
CA ALA A 74 -1.61 -10.71 -0.48
C ALA A 74 -0.11 -10.50 -0.26
N GLY A 75 0.74 -10.87 -1.22
CA GLY A 75 2.20 -10.82 -1.08
C GLY A 75 2.77 -11.81 -0.07
N VAL A 76 2.00 -12.83 0.31
CA VAL A 76 2.40 -13.89 1.23
C VAL A 76 3.30 -14.89 0.49
N PRO A 77 4.37 -15.41 1.13
CA PRO A 77 5.18 -16.46 0.53
C PRO A 77 4.36 -17.68 0.12
N VAL A 78 4.57 -18.15 -1.11
CA VAL A 78 3.89 -19.32 -1.67
C VAL A 78 4.92 -20.38 -2.02
N ALA A 79 4.62 -21.64 -1.72
CA ALA A 79 5.48 -22.76 -2.08
C ALA A 79 5.67 -22.83 -3.61
N LEU A 80 6.89 -23.13 -4.07
CA LEU A 80 7.22 -23.18 -5.50
C LEU A 80 6.30 -24.11 -6.33
N PRO A 81 5.91 -25.32 -5.85
CA PRO A 81 4.99 -26.17 -6.60
C PRO A 81 3.59 -25.54 -6.73
N ALA A 82 3.11 -24.84 -5.70
CA ALA A 82 1.82 -24.16 -5.75
C ALA A 82 1.85 -22.95 -6.71
N LEU A 83 2.97 -22.24 -6.80
CA LEU A 83 3.18 -21.21 -7.83
C LEU A 83 3.19 -21.81 -9.24
N ALA A 84 3.85 -22.94 -9.45
CA ALA A 84 3.86 -23.62 -10.76
C ALA A 84 2.47 -24.10 -11.19
N ALA A 85 1.68 -24.62 -10.25
CA ALA A 85 0.28 -24.97 -10.49
C ALA A 85 -0.56 -23.75 -10.87
N LEU A 86 -0.39 -22.63 -10.15
CA LEU A 86 -1.08 -21.37 -10.45
C LEU A 86 -0.72 -20.83 -11.84
N VAL A 87 0.56 -20.86 -12.21
CA VAL A 87 1.03 -20.45 -13.55
C VAL A 87 0.38 -21.31 -14.63
N THR A 88 0.44 -22.63 -14.49
CA THR A 88 -0.12 -23.56 -15.48
C THR A 88 -1.64 -23.37 -15.66
N ASP A 89 -2.36 -23.17 -14.56
CA ASP A 89 -3.79 -22.90 -14.56
C ASP A 89 -4.12 -21.59 -15.31
N HIS A 90 -3.42 -20.49 -14.98
CA HIS A 90 -3.70 -19.19 -15.60
C HIS A 90 -3.24 -19.13 -17.06
N GLU A 91 -2.14 -19.78 -17.45
CA GLU A 91 -1.76 -19.92 -18.86
C GLU A 91 -2.83 -20.67 -19.65
N THR A 92 -3.39 -21.73 -19.08
CA THR A 92 -4.48 -22.49 -19.70
C THR A 92 -5.74 -21.66 -19.83
N HIS A 93 -6.11 -20.94 -18.78
CA HIS A 93 -7.23 -20.02 -18.78
C HIS A 93 -7.09 -18.95 -19.88
N LEU A 94 -5.91 -18.32 -19.96
CA LEU A 94 -5.66 -17.19 -20.86
C LEU A 94 -5.59 -17.59 -22.34
N ARG A 95 -5.30 -18.86 -22.66
CA ARG A 95 -5.50 -19.38 -24.02
C ARG A 95 -6.96 -19.30 -24.46
N ALA A 96 -7.90 -19.54 -23.55
CA ALA A 96 -9.33 -19.43 -23.81
C ALA A 96 -9.87 -18.00 -23.62
N HIS A 97 -9.27 -17.22 -22.72
CA HIS A 97 -9.73 -15.87 -22.33
C HIS A 97 -8.61 -14.83 -22.46
N PRO A 98 -8.12 -14.54 -23.67
CA PRO A 98 -6.98 -13.63 -23.86
C PRO A 98 -7.28 -12.18 -23.45
N ARG A 99 -8.55 -11.81 -23.27
CA ARG A 99 -8.99 -10.50 -22.80
C ARG A 99 -9.28 -10.44 -21.28
N ASP A 100 -8.90 -11.45 -20.51
CA ASP A 100 -8.98 -11.38 -19.05
C ASP A 100 -7.75 -10.66 -18.48
N ALA A 101 -7.88 -9.34 -18.32
CA ALA A 101 -6.82 -8.52 -17.72
C ALA A 101 -6.42 -8.99 -16.32
N ARG A 102 -7.37 -9.47 -15.51
CA ARG A 102 -7.10 -9.88 -14.14
C ARG A 102 -6.26 -11.16 -14.11
N SER A 103 -6.61 -12.12 -14.95
CA SER A 103 -5.83 -13.36 -15.08
C SER A 103 -4.41 -13.09 -15.62
N TRP A 104 -4.24 -12.13 -16.53
CA TRP A 104 -2.91 -11.65 -16.93
C TRP A 104 -2.11 -11.03 -15.76
N ALA A 105 -2.77 -10.24 -14.90
CA ALA A 105 -2.11 -9.65 -13.73
C ALA A 105 -1.63 -10.72 -12.73
N VAL A 106 -2.48 -11.71 -12.45
CA VAL A 106 -2.16 -12.83 -11.56
C VAL A 106 -1.01 -13.68 -12.12
N LEU A 107 -1.03 -13.99 -13.43
CA LEU A 107 0.06 -14.72 -14.09
C LEU A 107 1.39 -13.97 -13.93
N GLY A 108 1.39 -12.67 -14.19
CA GLY A 108 2.57 -11.83 -14.02
C GLY A 108 3.10 -11.81 -12.58
N ALA A 109 2.20 -11.65 -11.60
CA ALA A 109 2.56 -11.68 -10.18
C ALA A 109 3.12 -13.04 -9.74
N ALA A 110 2.57 -14.15 -10.24
CA ALA A 110 3.07 -15.49 -9.98
C ALA A 110 4.49 -15.68 -10.54
N TYR A 111 4.77 -15.16 -11.74
CA TYR A 111 6.12 -15.17 -12.30
C TYR A 111 7.12 -14.34 -11.48
N VAL A 112 6.73 -13.18 -10.96
CA VAL A 112 7.57 -12.41 -10.01
C VAL A 112 7.90 -13.24 -8.78
N ALA A 113 6.90 -13.92 -8.21
CA ALA A 113 7.07 -14.76 -7.03
C ALA A 113 8.00 -15.95 -7.30
N GLN A 114 7.88 -16.62 -8.45
CA GLN A 114 8.79 -17.69 -8.85
C GLN A 114 10.23 -17.20 -8.99
N GLY A 115 10.46 -16.07 -9.68
CA GLY A 115 11.81 -15.51 -9.83
C GLY A 115 12.44 -15.10 -8.48
N LYS A 116 11.64 -14.60 -7.54
CA LYS A 116 12.11 -14.33 -6.17
C LYS A 116 12.47 -15.62 -5.42
N GLY A 117 11.59 -16.61 -5.45
CA GLY A 117 11.74 -17.87 -4.70
C GLY A 117 12.85 -18.78 -5.24
N THR A 118 13.10 -18.76 -6.54
CA THR A 118 14.16 -19.54 -7.22
C THR A 118 15.48 -18.78 -7.36
N ALA A 119 15.47 -17.46 -7.09
CA ALA A 119 16.56 -16.56 -7.44
C ALA A 119 16.95 -16.56 -8.94
N ASP A 120 16.02 -16.96 -9.81
CA ASP A 120 16.20 -16.97 -11.26
C ASP A 120 15.56 -15.74 -11.91
N ALA A 121 16.39 -14.88 -12.49
CA ALA A 121 15.95 -13.66 -13.16
C ALA A 121 15.25 -13.93 -14.52
N ALA A 122 15.32 -15.15 -15.06
CA ALA A 122 14.67 -15.52 -16.33
C ALA A 122 13.13 -15.46 -16.26
N TYR A 123 12.54 -15.47 -15.06
CA TYR A 123 11.11 -15.29 -14.87
C TYR A 123 10.65 -13.83 -15.00
N PHE A 124 11.55 -12.86 -14.81
CA PHE A 124 11.20 -11.44 -14.78
C PHE A 124 10.77 -10.86 -16.13
N PRO A 125 11.33 -11.26 -17.29
CA PRO A 125 10.79 -10.86 -18.59
C PRO A 125 9.37 -11.38 -18.82
N LYS A 126 9.10 -12.65 -18.50
CA LYS A 126 7.76 -13.26 -18.61
C LYS A 126 6.74 -12.53 -17.73
N ALA A 127 7.14 -12.19 -16.50
CA ALA A 127 6.32 -11.38 -15.60
C ALA A 127 5.96 -10.03 -16.23
N GLU A 128 6.95 -9.31 -16.74
CA GLU A 128 6.73 -7.98 -17.34
C GLU A 128 5.81 -8.04 -18.55
N GLU A 129 5.96 -9.04 -19.41
CA GLU A 129 5.11 -9.26 -20.58
C GLU A 129 3.65 -9.47 -20.16
N ALA A 130 3.38 -10.41 -19.24
CA ALA A 130 2.03 -10.66 -18.75
C ALA A 130 1.39 -9.42 -18.13
N LEU A 131 2.15 -8.65 -17.34
CA LEU A 131 1.67 -7.43 -16.69
C LEU A 131 1.39 -6.30 -17.69
N ARG A 132 2.23 -6.14 -18.72
CA ARG A 132 1.98 -5.20 -19.81
C ARG A 132 0.75 -5.60 -20.60
N THR A 133 0.56 -6.89 -20.89
CA THR A 133 -0.65 -7.39 -21.55
C THR A 133 -1.90 -7.11 -20.71
N SER A 134 -1.83 -7.31 -19.39
CA SER A 134 -2.92 -6.94 -18.48
C SER A 134 -3.30 -5.45 -18.60
N LEU A 135 -2.31 -4.56 -18.64
CA LEU A 135 -2.52 -3.11 -18.80
C LEU A 135 -2.99 -2.73 -20.21
N ASN A 136 -2.58 -3.46 -21.24
CA ASN A 136 -3.07 -3.24 -22.60
C ASN A 136 -4.55 -3.62 -22.72
N VAL A 137 -4.96 -4.72 -22.08
CA VAL A 137 -6.36 -5.16 -22.05
C VAL A 137 -7.21 -4.24 -21.19
N ALA A 138 -6.72 -3.84 -20.01
CA ALA A 138 -7.40 -2.92 -19.09
C ALA A 138 -6.44 -1.82 -18.61
N PRO A 139 -6.38 -0.68 -19.31
CA PRO A 139 -5.42 0.39 -19.02
C PRO A 139 -5.80 1.24 -17.81
N ARG A 140 -7.08 1.19 -17.38
CA ARG A 140 -7.60 1.99 -16.27
C ARG A 140 -7.96 1.09 -15.10
N ARG A 141 -7.73 1.58 -13.88
CA ARG A 141 -8.12 0.92 -12.62
C ARG A 141 -7.57 -0.50 -12.44
N ASN A 142 -6.40 -0.80 -13.00
CA ASN A 142 -5.76 -2.11 -12.88
C ASN A 142 -4.67 -2.09 -11.80
N ALA A 143 -5.10 -1.98 -10.54
CA ALA A 143 -4.19 -1.87 -9.40
C ALA A 143 -3.35 -3.15 -9.20
N GLU A 144 -3.90 -4.33 -9.52
CA GLU A 144 -3.19 -5.60 -9.41
C GLU A 144 -1.96 -5.62 -10.33
N ALA A 145 -2.10 -5.22 -11.61
CA ALA A 145 -0.99 -5.18 -12.55
C ALA A 145 0.07 -4.12 -12.17
N LEU A 146 -0.36 -2.93 -11.75
CA LEU A 146 0.54 -1.86 -11.32
C LEU A 146 1.32 -2.26 -10.05
N GLY A 147 0.65 -2.88 -9.07
CA GLY A 147 1.29 -3.38 -7.87
C GLY A 147 2.33 -4.48 -8.17
N ALA A 148 2.00 -5.39 -9.08
CA ALA A 148 2.92 -6.44 -9.50
C ALA A 148 4.14 -5.89 -10.28
N LEU A 149 3.99 -4.82 -11.08
CA LEU A 149 5.13 -4.14 -11.72
C LEU A 149 6.07 -3.49 -10.70
N ALA A 150 5.52 -2.88 -9.64
CA ALA A 150 6.33 -2.37 -8.54
C ALA A 150 7.06 -3.53 -7.81
N ALA A 151 6.39 -4.65 -7.59
CA ALA A 151 6.99 -5.84 -6.98
C ALA A 151 8.12 -6.45 -7.85
N LEU A 152 7.96 -6.40 -9.18
CA LEU A 152 8.97 -6.81 -10.17
C LEU A 152 10.21 -5.93 -10.12
N ALA A 153 10.05 -4.60 -10.11
CA ALA A 153 11.17 -3.67 -10.00
C ALA A 153 12.00 -3.93 -8.73
N ASN A 154 11.33 -4.16 -7.59
CA ASN A 154 11.98 -4.56 -6.35
C ASN A 154 12.70 -5.92 -6.45
N ALA A 155 12.12 -6.89 -7.15
CA ALA A 155 12.73 -8.21 -7.34
C ALA A 155 14.06 -8.13 -8.13
N ARG A 156 14.09 -7.31 -9.18
CA ARG A 156 15.29 -7.09 -10.01
C ARG A 156 16.43 -6.45 -9.21
N GLY A 157 16.12 -5.49 -8.34
CA GLY A 157 17.12 -4.88 -7.46
C GLY A 157 17.71 -5.86 -6.44
N THR A 158 16.86 -6.69 -5.82
CA THR A 158 17.30 -7.64 -4.78
C THR A 158 18.12 -8.81 -5.34
N THR A 159 17.76 -9.32 -6.52
CA THR A 159 18.50 -10.39 -7.21
C THR A 159 19.88 -9.94 -7.67
N ALA A 160 19.99 -8.75 -8.28
CA ALA A 160 21.28 -8.17 -8.65
C ALA A 160 22.22 -8.04 -7.44
N ARG A 161 21.71 -7.55 -6.30
CA ARG A 161 22.48 -7.45 -5.04
C ARG A 161 23.00 -8.81 -4.59
N ARG A 162 22.17 -9.86 -4.62
CA ARG A 162 22.57 -11.22 -4.20
C ARG A 162 23.70 -11.79 -5.08
N SER A 163 23.64 -11.56 -6.40
CA SER A 163 24.69 -12.03 -7.32
C SER A 163 26.04 -11.33 -7.13
N SER A 164 26.07 -10.13 -6.52
CA SER A 164 27.28 -9.33 -6.31
C SER A 164 28.10 -9.69 -5.06
N GLY A 165 27.49 -10.39 -4.09
CA GLY A 165 28.14 -10.76 -2.82
C GLY A 165 29.09 -11.96 -2.88
N GLY A 166 29.10 -12.72 -3.98
CA GLY A 166 29.90 -13.95 -4.11
C GLY A 166 31.35 -13.77 -4.53
N ARG A 167 31.81 -12.54 -4.82
CA ARG A 167 33.16 -12.26 -5.40
C ARG A 167 34.14 -11.57 -4.44
N ARG A 168 34.07 -11.89 -3.14
CA ARG A 168 35.08 -11.45 -2.16
C ARG A 168 35.51 -12.62 -1.28
N ARG A 169 36.40 -13.48 -1.78
CA ARG A 169 37.32 -14.32 -1.01
C ARG A 169 38.55 -14.62 -1.87
#